data_AF-A0A842TBC0-F1
#
_entry.id   AF-A0A842TBC0-F1
#
_cell.length_a   1.000
_cell.length_b   1.000
_cell.length_c   1.000
_cell.angle_alpha   90.00
_cell.angle_beta   90.00
_cell.angle_gamma   90.00
#
_symmetry.space_group_name_H-M   'P 1'
#
loop_
_entity.id
_entity.type
_entity.pdbx_description
1 polymer ?
#
loop_
_entity_poly.entity_id
_entity_poly.type
_entity_poly.pdbx_seq_one_letter_code
_entity_poly.pdbx_strand_id
1 'polypeptide(L)'
;MKEVYPGIFLIKEKGTIGAVKPPENIYVIAGKDGLIFDGGYGNRKTVRHVIEGINKIRRVYFKKKKTFQVTRVLPSHVHPDHFSGLKALKRYLNIDILLTEKMAEVIQSRQNFYDYYESNNYFKQNFIKDNLGNVLKFQLRKPLLRFFYQIIYGLSFIQEPDEIIDEKTKITINNQEWEIFPSPGHSSDHISLYNEPEGVLFSGDNILRTVTTWLGPPNSDIEEYIHTIKRIRALPNLKLILPAHGSPITQPYERIEEILEHRKHRTQQVLKIVQKHSNHGITPEEIIEILYTSQGRMMYGVARGWVVLTLQMLVEKGRIKYLIKNEGVKFYPA
;
A
#
# COMPACT_ATOMS: atom_id res chain seq x y z
N MET A 1 3.44 12.01 -18.07
CA MET A 1 4.63 11.13 -18.17
C MET A 1 5.86 12.02 -18.03
N LYS A 2 6.83 11.62 -17.19
CA LYS A 2 8.11 12.33 -16.95
C LYS A 2 9.23 11.30 -16.79
N GLU A 3 10.39 11.52 -17.41
CA GLU A 3 11.61 10.74 -17.11
C GLU A 3 12.13 11.19 -15.75
N VAL A 4 12.17 10.29 -14.76
CA VAL A 4 12.53 10.60 -13.36
C VAL A 4 13.92 10.10 -12.99
N TYR A 5 14.44 9.16 -13.75
CA TYR A 5 15.81 8.64 -13.74
C TYR A 5 16.11 8.17 -15.18
N PRO A 6 17.37 8.14 -15.66
CA PRO A 6 17.68 7.69 -17.00
C PRO A 6 17.01 6.35 -17.35
N GLY A 7 16.13 6.34 -18.35
CA GLY A 7 15.39 5.16 -18.76
C GLY A 7 14.21 4.74 -17.86
N ILE A 8 13.94 5.45 -16.76
CA ILE A 8 12.80 5.21 -15.87
C ILE A 8 11.81 6.36 -15.99
N PHE A 9 10.60 6.04 -16.41
CA PHE A 9 9.54 7.02 -16.64
C PHE A 9 8.41 6.85 -15.63
N LEU A 10 7.95 7.96 -15.10
CA LEU A 10 6.78 8.07 -14.25
C LEU A 10 5.56 8.46 -15.08
N ILE A 11 4.50 7.65 -15.03
CA ILE A 11 3.17 7.98 -15.52
C ILE A 11 2.24 8.15 -14.31
N LYS A 12 1.99 9.39 -13.93
CA LYS A 12 1.08 9.71 -12.84
C LYS A 12 -0.38 9.57 -13.28
N GLU A 13 -1.11 8.65 -12.67
CA GLU A 13 -2.55 8.52 -12.78
C GLU A 13 -3.23 9.68 -12.04
N LYS A 14 -4.27 10.25 -12.64
CA LYS A 14 -5.07 11.28 -11.97
C LYS A 14 -6.09 10.58 -11.09
N GLY A 15 -5.85 10.61 -9.79
CA GLY A 15 -6.87 10.28 -8.78
C GLY A 15 -8.15 11.09 -9.01
N THR A 16 -9.31 10.50 -8.75
CA THR A 16 -10.61 11.12 -9.07
C THR A 16 -11.40 11.58 -7.85
N ILE A 17 -11.04 11.14 -6.63
CA ILE A 17 -11.81 11.39 -5.40
C ILE A 17 -10.88 11.52 -4.18
N GLY A 18 -10.21 12.67 -4.02
CA GLY A 18 -9.43 12.99 -2.80
C GLY A 18 -8.57 11.85 -2.27
N ALA A 19 -8.68 11.55 -0.97
CA ALA A 19 -8.00 10.43 -0.31
C ALA A 19 -8.60 9.04 -0.62
N VAL A 20 -9.79 8.96 -1.21
CA VAL A 20 -10.45 7.70 -1.58
C VAL A 20 -9.87 7.14 -2.87
N LYS A 21 -9.35 7.99 -3.74
CA LYS A 21 -8.71 7.59 -4.98
C LYS A 21 -7.53 8.51 -5.24
N PRO A 22 -6.42 8.34 -4.49
CA PRO A 22 -5.26 9.22 -4.59
C PRO A 22 -4.59 9.07 -5.97
N PRO A 23 -3.86 10.09 -6.45
CA PRO A 23 -2.98 9.93 -7.60
C PRO A 23 -1.92 8.86 -7.34
N GLU A 24 -1.80 7.89 -8.24
CA GLU A 24 -0.85 6.78 -8.17
C GLU A 24 0.20 6.91 -9.29
N ASN A 25 1.41 6.45 -9.00
CA ASN A 25 2.59 6.58 -9.82
C ASN A 25 2.92 5.22 -10.43
N ILE A 26 2.66 5.06 -11.73
CA ILE A 26 3.08 3.88 -12.47
C ILE A 26 4.46 4.13 -13.08
N TYR A 27 5.38 3.22 -12.86
CA TYR A 27 6.75 3.34 -13.37
C TYR A 27 6.98 2.42 -14.57
N VAL A 28 7.70 2.93 -15.57
CA VAL A 28 8.10 2.18 -16.76
C VAL A 28 9.62 2.21 -16.85
N ILE A 29 10.24 1.04 -16.66
CA ILE A 29 11.67 0.84 -16.91
C ILE A 29 11.82 0.52 -18.40
N ALA A 30 12.21 1.51 -19.17
CA ALA A 30 12.17 1.47 -20.63
C ALA A 30 13.46 0.94 -21.24
N GLY A 31 13.37 -0.08 -22.10
CA GLY A 31 14.52 -0.61 -22.83
C GLY A 31 14.15 -1.72 -23.80
N LYS A 32 14.99 -2.76 -23.92
CA LYS A 32 14.76 -3.92 -24.80
C LYS A 32 13.90 -5.01 -24.15
N ASP A 33 13.90 -5.06 -22.84
CA ASP A 33 13.12 -5.98 -22.02
C ASP A 33 12.67 -5.21 -20.76
N GLY A 34 11.78 -4.25 -20.99
CA GLY A 34 11.30 -3.33 -19.96
C GLY A 34 10.21 -3.92 -19.09
N LEU A 35 10.06 -3.32 -17.91
CA LEU A 35 9.05 -3.68 -16.91
C LEU A 35 8.16 -2.47 -16.60
N ILE A 36 6.87 -2.72 -16.42
CA ILE A 36 5.96 -1.79 -15.72
C ILE A 36 5.88 -2.20 -14.25
N PHE A 37 6.11 -1.25 -13.35
CA PHE A 37 5.93 -1.45 -11.91
C PHE A 37 4.65 -0.72 -11.46
N ASP A 38 3.75 -1.48 -10.85
CA ASP A 38 2.33 -1.19 -10.58
C ASP A 38 1.41 -1.12 -11.81
N GLY A 39 0.19 -1.60 -11.63
CA GLY A 39 -0.84 -1.73 -12.67
C GLY A 39 -1.88 -0.63 -12.70
N GLY A 40 -1.94 0.23 -11.67
CA GLY A 40 -2.92 1.30 -11.60
C GLY A 40 -4.37 0.87 -11.39
N TYR A 41 -5.26 1.85 -11.54
CA TYR A 41 -6.70 1.65 -11.51
C TYR A 41 -7.21 0.98 -12.79
N GLY A 42 -8.19 0.08 -12.68
CA GLY A 42 -8.74 -0.69 -13.80
C GLY A 42 -9.82 0.02 -14.62
N ASN A 43 -10.16 1.28 -14.31
CA ASN A 43 -11.16 2.01 -15.09
C ASN A 43 -10.65 2.30 -16.50
N ARG A 44 -11.54 2.28 -17.50
CA ARG A 44 -11.18 2.52 -18.91
C ARG A 44 -10.42 3.83 -19.14
N LYS A 45 -10.73 4.89 -18.39
CA LYS A 45 -10.08 6.21 -18.52
C LYS A 45 -8.66 6.21 -17.95
N THR A 46 -8.44 5.57 -16.81
CA THR A 46 -7.13 5.47 -16.14
C THR A 46 -6.21 4.59 -16.98
N VAL A 47 -6.64 3.38 -17.32
CA VAL A 47 -5.91 2.48 -18.24
C VAL A 47 -5.53 3.17 -19.55
N ARG A 48 -6.46 3.86 -20.21
CA ARG A 48 -6.13 4.58 -21.47
C ARG A 48 -5.02 5.62 -21.26
N HIS A 49 -5.06 6.37 -20.17
CA HIS A 49 -4.04 7.37 -19.85
C HIS A 49 -2.66 6.72 -19.64
N VAL A 50 -2.59 5.55 -19.00
CA VAL A 50 -1.35 4.77 -18.86
C VAL A 50 -0.81 4.36 -20.23
N ILE A 51 -1.66 3.76 -21.07
CA ILE A 51 -1.30 3.34 -22.44
C ILE A 51 -0.81 4.53 -23.28
N GLU A 52 -1.47 5.69 -23.19
CA GLU A 52 -1.02 6.92 -23.85
C GLU A 52 0.36 7.39 -23.34
N GLY A 53 0.61 7.26 -22.03
CA GLY A 53 1.91 7.53 -21.42
C GLY A 53 3.01 6.62 -22.00
N ILE A 54 2.76 5.32 -22.08
CA ILE A 54 3.67 4.32 -22.65
C ILE A 54 3.93 4.61 -24.13
N ASN A 55 2.89 4.94 -24.90
CA ASN A 55 3.03 5.32 -26.31
C ASN A 55 3.89 6.59 -26.48
N LYS A 56 3.82 7.54 -25.53
CA LYS A 56 4.71 8.71 -25.52
C LYS A 56 6.17 8.31 -25.27
N ILE A 57 6.42 7.38 -24.35
CA ILE A 57 7.78 6.85 -24.09
C ILE A 57 8.33 6.17 -25.36
N ARG A 58 7.52 5.32 -26.01
CA ARG A 58 7.89 4.67 -27.28
C ARG A 58 8.33 5.69 -28.34
N ARG A 59 7.59 6.81 -28.48
CA ARG A 59 7.96 7.90 -29.40
C ARG A 59 9.27 8.60 -29.00
N VAL A 60 9.53 8.80 -27.71
CA VAL A 60 10.80 9.37 -27.22
C VAL A 60 11.97 8.44 -27.59
N TYR A 61 11.82 7.13 -27.36
CA TYR A 61 12.86 6.15 -27.69
C TYR A 61 13.09 6.02 -29.18
N PHE A 62 12.02 5.99 -29.98
CA PHE A 62 12.10 6.01 -31.44
C PHE A 62 12.90 7.22 -31.96
N LYS A 63 12.61 8.43 -31.45
CA LYS A 63 13.37 9.64 -31.80
C LYS A 63 14.85 9.57 -31.39
N LYS A 64 15.15 8.93 -30.25
CA LYS A 64 16.52 8.66 -29.78
C LYS A 64 17.19 7.49 -30.51
N LYS A 65 16.54 6.87 -31.51
CA LYS A 65 16.99 5.63 -32.19
C LYS A 65 17.30 4.49 -31.21
N LYS A 66 16.55 4.41 -30.11
CA LYS A 66 16.64 3.35 -29.10
C LYS A 66 15.47 2.38 -29.23
N THR A 67 15.72 1.10 -28.97
CA THR A 67 14.67 0.07 -28.88
C THR A 67 13.82 0.30 -27.63
N PHE A 68 12.50 0.22 -27.79
CA PHE A 68 11.55 0.28 -26.69
C PHE A 68 10.60 -0.91 -26.75
N GLN A 69 10.70 -1.76 -25.74
CA GLN A 69 9.81 -2.86 -25.48
C GLN A 69 9.61 -2.97 -23.96
N VAL A 70 8.36 -3.20 -23.59
CA VAL A 70 7.97 -3.62 -22.25
C VAL A 70 7.34 -4.98 -22.44
N THR A 71 7.77 -5.96 -21.65
CA THR A 71 7.38 -7.36 -21.77
C THR A 71 6.54 -7.82 -20.59
N ARG A 72 6.68 -7.15 -19.44
CA ARG A 72 6.15 -7.62 -18.16
C ARG A 72 5.54 -6.46 -17.34
N VAL A 73 4.61 -6.80 -16.46
CA VAL A 73 4.10 -5.93 -15.40
C VAL A 73 4.16 -6.65 -14.05
N LEU A 74 4.61 -5.93 -13.02
CA LEU A 74 4.74 -6.42 -11.64
C LEU A 74 4.13 -5.39 -10.68
N PRO A 75 3.05 -5.71 -9.95
CA PRO A 75 2.55 -4.84 -8.88
C PRO A 75 3.42 -4.95 -7.61
N SER A 76 3.42 -3.88 -6.82
CA SER A 76 4.04 -3.85 -5.48
C SER A 76 3.22 -4.62 -4.45
N HIS A 77 1.89 -4.62 -4.57
CA HIS A 77 0.95 -5.32 -3.68
C HIS A 77 -0.47 -5.31 -4.26
N VAL A 78 -1.41 -5.93 -3.55
CA VAL A 78 -2.82 -6.14 -4.00
C VAL A 78 -3.80 -5.08 -3.53
N HIS A 79 -3.35 -3.87 -3.15
CA HIS A 79 -4.31 -2.78 -3.02
C HIS A 79 -4.87 -2.40 -4.39
N PRO A 80 -6.17 -2.04 -4.47
CA PRO A 80 -6.87 -1.85 -5.74
C PRO A 80 -6.21 -0.92 -6.75
N ASP A 81 -5.55 0.12 -6.28
CA ASP A 81 -4.84 1.09 -7.11
C ASP A 81 -3.54 0.57 -7.71
N HIS A 82 -3.06 -0.61 -7.32
CA HIS A 82 -1.83 -1.21 -7.84
C HIS A 82 -2.10 -2.44 -8.73
N PHE A 83 -3.20 -3.17 -8.53
CA PHE A 83 -3.46 -4.40 -9.31
C PHE A 83 -4.63 -4.29 -10.31
N SER A 84 -5.58 -3.36 -10.12
CA SER A 84 -6.83 -3.40 -10.89
C SER A 84 -6.64 -3.25 -12.40
N GLY A 85 -5.60 -2.52 -12.83
CA GLY A 85 -5.29 -2.31 -14.24
C GLY A 85 -4.52 -3.45 -14.91
N LEU A 86 -3.97 -4.43 -14.17
CA LEU A 86 -3.08 -5.47 -14.71
C LEU A 86 -3.69 -6.22 -15.90
N LYS A 87 -4.92 -6.72 -15.75
CA LYS A 87 -5.61 -7.47 -16.81
C LYS A 87 -5.79 -6.63 -18.08
N ALA A 88 -6.05 -5.34 -17.93
CA ALA A 88 -6.23 -4.44 -19.05
C ALA A 88 -4.89 -4.10 -19.71
N LEU A 89 -3.84 -3.86 -18.93
CA LEU A 89 -2.47 -3.62 -19.43
C LEU A 89 -1.97 -4.83 -20.24
N LYS A 90 -2.10 -6.05 -19.69
CA LYS A 90 -1.80 -7.30 -20.41
C LYS A 90 -2.51 -7.35 -21.77
N ARG A 91 -3.82 -7.13 -21.80
CA ARG A 91 -4.60 -7.17 -23.04
C ARG A 91 -4.19 -6.10 -24.06
N TYR A 92 -3.89 -4.88 -23.63
CA TYR A 92 -3.59 -3.78 -24.55
C TYR A 92 -2.12 -3.73 -25.01
N LEU A 93 -1.20 -4.26 -24.21
CA LEU A 93 0.24 -4.21 -24.48
C LEU A 93 0.82 -5.57 -24.88
N ASN A 94 0.07 -6.66 -24.70
CA ASN A 94 0.52 -8.05 -24.88
C ASN A 94 1.78 -8.33 -24.04
N ILE A 95 1.65 -8.14 -22.72
CA ILE A 95 2.71 -8.30 -21.71
C ILE A 95 2.29 -9.33 -20.66
N ASP A 96 3.27 -9.95 -20.03
CA ASP A 96 3.09 -10.95 -18.99
C ASP A 96 2.85 -10.29 -17.62
N ILE A 97 1.98 -10.90 -16.82
CA ILE A 97 1.71 -10.49 -15.44
C ILE A 97 2.53 -11.38 -14.51
N LEU A 98 3.45 -10.74 -13.79
CA LEU A 98 4.25 -11.35 -12.72
C LEU A 98 3.57 -11.06 -11.38
N LEU A 99 3.37 -12.08 -10.56
CA LEU A 99 2.87 -11.95 -9.18
C LEU A 99 3.72 -12.79 -8.22
N THR A 100 3.77 -12.41 -6.95
CA THR A 100 4.18 -13.36 -5.91
C THR A 100 3.04 -14.34 -5.60
N GLU A 101 3.34 -15.44 -4.94
CA GLU A 101 2.34 -16.44 -4.53
C GLU A 101 1.23 -15.80 -3.67
N LYS A 102 1.61 -15.00 -2.66
CA LYS A 102 0.65 -14.27 -1.80
C LYS A 102 -0.27 -13.35 -2.59
N MET A 103 0.28 -12.60 -3.56
CA MET A 103 -0.53 -11.73 -4.40
C MET A 103 -1.52 -12.55 -5.23
N ALA A 104 -1.02 -13.60 -5.90
CA ALA A 104 -1.82 -14.46 -6.75
C ALA A 104 -3.01 -15.08 -5.99
N GLU A 105 -2.78 -15.57 -4.76
CA GLU A 105 -3.84 -16.11 -3.90
C GLU A 105 -4.95 -15.08 -3.63
N VAL A 106 -4.57 -13.85 -3.27
CA VAL A 106 -5.53 -12.78 -2.90
C VAL A 106 -6.33 -12.30 -4.10
N ILE A 107 -5.70 -12.07 -5.26
CA ILE A 107 -6.37 -11.50 -6.43
C ILE A 107 -6.84 -12.55 -7.44
N GLN A 108 -6.77 -13.83 -7.10
CA GLN A 108 -7.28 -14.92 -7.93
C GLN A 108 -8.75 -14.74 -8.28
N SER A 109 -9.55 -14.35 -7.29
CA SER A 109 -10.99 -14.20 -7.42
C SER A 109 -11.51 -13.04 -6.59
N ARG A 110 -12.72 -12.59 -6.93
CA ARG A 110 -13.46 -11.59 -6.15
C ARG A 110 -13.67 -12.05 -4.70
N GLN A 111 -13.92 -13.34 -4.52
CA GLN A 111 -14.22 -13.90 -3.20
C GLN A 111 -12.96 -13.89 -2.34
N ASN A 112 -11.84 -14.41 -2.84
CA ASN A 112 -10.54 -14.41 -2.15
C ASN A 112 -10.15 -13.00 -1.71
N PHE A 113 -10.30 -12.01 -2.61
CA PHE A 113 -10.00 -10.63 -2.29
C PHE A 113 -10.82 -10.12 -1.10
N TYR A 114 -12.15 -10.30 -1.11
CA TYR A 114 -12.96 -9.85 0.03
C TYR A 114 -12.68 -10.65 1.29
N ASP A 115 -12.42 -11.95 1.19
CA ASP A 115 -12.04 -12.76 2.34
C ASP A 115 -10.69 -12.32 2.91
N TYR A 116 -9.73 -11.89 2.10
CA TYR A 116 -8.47 -11.31 2.58
C TYR A 116 -8.67 -10.01 3.39
N TYR A 117 -9.65 -9.16 3.04
CA TYR A 117 -9.97 -7.94 3.81
C TYR A 117 -11.02 -8.13 4.91
N GLU A 118 -11.74 -9.24 4.91
CA GLU A 118 -12.81 -9.56 5.86
C GLU A 118 -12.47 -10.70 6.83
N SER A 119 -11.44 -11.50 6.53
CA SER A 119 -10.96 -12.58 7.40
C SER A 119 -10.50 -12.00 8.74
N ASN A 120 -10.83 -12.75 9.78
CA ASN A 120 -10.97 -12.26 11.14
C ASN A 120 -9.65 -11.77 11.73
N ASN A 121 -9.55 -10.46 11.97
CA ASN A 121 -8.76 -10.00 13.11
C ASN A 121 -9.59 -10.18 14.38
N TYR A 122 -9.08 -11.00 15.28
CA TYR A 122 -9.56 -11.20 16.65
C TYR A 122 -9.78 -9.86 17.39
N PHE A 123 -9.02 -8.81 17.03
CA PHE A 123 -9.18 -7.42 17.48
C PHE A 123 -10.39 -6.67 16.87
N LYS A 124 -10.88 -7.07 15.69
CA LYS A 124 -12.02 -6.44 15.01
C LYS A 124 -13.35 -6.90 15.61
N GLN A 125 -13.47 -8.18 16.00
CA GLN A 125 -14.67 -8.71 16.63
C GLN A 125 -14.84 -8.28 18.09
N ASN A 126 -13.75 -8.15 18.85
CA ASN A 126 -13.82 -7.87 20.28
C ASN A 126 -13.92 -6.37 20.63
N PHE A 127 -13.32 -5.48 19.83
CA PHE A 127 -13.29 -4.04 20.10
C PHE A 127 -14.40 -3.25 19.37
N ILE A 128 -15.05 -3.89 18.40
CA ILE A 128 -16.25 -3.39 17.72
C ILE A 128 -17.45 -4.15 18.29
N LYS A 129 -17.77 -3.94 19.57
CA LYS A 129 -19.15 -4.14 20.02
C LYS A 129 -19.98 -2.95 19.53
N ASP A 130 -20.27 -2.96 18.24
CA ASP A 130 -21.35 -2.15 17.69
C ASP A 130 -22.66 -2.66 18.30
N ASN A 131 -23.52 -1.76 18.77
CA ASN A 131 -24.92 -2.08 19.08
C ASN A 131 -25.50 -2.94 17.95
N LEU A 132 -26.19 -4.05 18.26
CA LEU A 132 -26.75 -5.02 17.31
C LEU A 132 -27.39 -4.40 16.05
N GLY A 133 -28.02 -3.23 16.17
CA GLY A 133 -28.60 -2.49 15.03
C GLY A 133 -27.60 -1.94 14.00
N ASN A 134 -26.35 -1.63 14.37
CA ASN A 134 -25.31 -1.15 13.45
C ASN A 134 -24.66 -2.30 12.68
N VAL A 135 -24.48 -3.47 13.31
CA VAL A 135 -23.97 -4.68 12.66
C VAL A 135 -24.90 -5.13 11.54
N LEU A 136 -26.20 -5.21 11.83
CA LEU A 136 -27.20 -5.59 10.84
C LEU A 136 -27.26 -4.59 9.67
N LYS A 137 -27.21 -3.28 9.95
CA LYS A 137 -27.15 -2.23 8.92
C LYS A 137 -25.87 -2.29 8.08
N PHE A 138 -24.72 -2.58 8.69
CA PHE A 138 -23.45 -2.73 7.98
C PHE A 138 -23.48 -3.94 7.05
N GLN A 139 -23.98 -5.08 7.54
CA GLN A 139 -24.09 -6.31 6.78
C GLN A 139 -25.06 -6.19 5.60
N LEU A 140 -26.18 -5.48 5.77
CA LEU A 140 -27.11 -5.14 4.69
C LEU A 140 -26.49 -4.18 3.64
N ARG A 141 -25.56 -3.30 4.03
CA ARG A 141 -24.87 -2.38 3.13
C ARG A 141 -23.62 -2.97 2.45
N LYS A 142 -23.07 -4.07 2.96
CA LYS A 142 -21.85 -4.71 2.43
C LYS A 142 -21.92 -4.97 0.91
N PRO A 143 -22.97 -5.60 0.36
CA PRO A 143 -23.02 -5.87 -1.09
C PRO A 143 -22.97 -4.60 -1.93
N LEU A 144 -23.67 -3.55 -1.49
CA LEU A 144 -23.67 -2.24 -2.14
C LEU A 144 -22.28 -1.59 -2.08
N LEU A 145 -21.65 -1.59 -0.90
CA LEU A 145 -20.28 -1.07 -0.72
C LEU A 145 -19.27 -1.82 -1.59
N ARG A 146 -19.32 -3.16 -1.62
CA ARG A 146 -18.48 -4.00 -2.48
C ARG A 146 -18.67 -3.65 -3.95
N PHE A 147 -19.92 -3.45 -4.39
CA PHE A 147 -20.22 -3.02 -5.75
C PHE A 147 -19.66 -1.63 -6.07
N PHE A 148 -19.87 -0.64 -5.20
CA PHE A 148 -19.28 0.70 -5.36
C PHE A 148 -17.75 0.64 -5.43
N TYR A 149 -17.12 -0.14 -4.56
CA TYR A 149 -15.67 -0.33 -4.54
C TYR A 149 -15.18 -0.93 -5.87
N GLN A 150 -15.86 -1.94 -6.40
CA GLN A 150 -15.53 -2.51 -7.71
C GLN A 150 -15.60 -1.47 -8.84
N ILE A 151 -16.60 -0.60 -8.85
CA ILE A 151 -16.74 0.44 -9.87
C ILE A 151 -15.68 1.55 -9.72
N ILE A 152 -15.43 2.02 -8.50
CA ILE A 152 -14.50 3.14 -8.25
C ILE A 152 -13.07 2.82 -8.66
N TYR A 153 -12.62 1.60 -8.36
CA TYR A 153 -11.25 1.16 -8.64
C TYR A 153 -11.13 0.38 -9.96
N GLY A 154 -12.25 -0.10 -10.50
CA GLY A 154 -12.26 -0.95 -11.69
C GLY A 154 -11.64 -2.33 -11.42
N LEU A 155 -11.95 -2.93 -10.27
CA LEU A 155 -11.32 -4.18 -9.81
C LEU A 155 -11.38 -5.26 -10.90
N SER A 156 -10.21 -5.80 -11.23
CA SER A 156 -10.04 -6.88 -12.20
C SER A 156 -9.13 -7.95 -11.63
N PHE A 157 -9.68 -9.15 -11.45
CA PHE A 157 -9.00 -10.27 -10.80
C PHE A 157 -8.23 -11.12 -11.82
N ILE A 158 -7.13 -11.73 -11.35
CA ILE A 158 -6.16 -12.49 -12.15
C ILE A 158 -6.22 -13.95 -11.72
N GLN A 159 -7.00 -14.75 -12.46
CA GLN A 159 -7.20 -16.18 -12.12
C GLN A 159 -5.91 -16.98 -12.28
N GLU A 160 -5.15 -16.70 -13.34
CA GLU A 160 -3.89 -17.36 -13.69
C GLU A 160 -2.89 -16.28 -14.11
N PRO A 161 -1.90 -15.94 -13.27
CA PRO A 161 -0.78 -15.09 -13.70
C PRO A 161 0.09 -15.83 -14.72
N ASP A 162 0.84 -15.08 -15.52
CA ASP A 162 1.77 -15.67 -16.50
C ASP A 162 3.01 -16.27 -15.81
N GLU A 163 3.43 -15.65 -14.71
CA GLU A 163 4.57 -16.09 -13.91
C GLU A 163 4.32 -15.83 -12.42
N ILE A 164 4.58 -16.84 -11.60
CA ILE A 164 4.67 -16.71 -10.14
C ILE A 164 6.14 -16.63 -9.76
N ILE A 165 6.51 -15.55 -9.10
CA ILE A 165 7.89 -15.29 -8.66
C ILE A 165 8.02 -15.42 -7.14
N ASP A 166 9.17 -15.89 -6.68
CA ASP A 166 9.52 -15.86 -5.26
C ASP A 166 9.69 -14.41 -4.78
N GLU A 167 9.26 -14.12 -3.56
CA GLU A 167 9.34 -12.76 -3.01
C GLU A 167 10.79 -12.32 -2.70
N LYS A 168 11.76 -13.25 -2.61
CA LYS A 168 13.19 -13.03 -2.37
C LYS A 168 14.01 -13.52 -3.57
N THR A 169 13.81 -12.90 -4.72
CA THR A 169 14.48 -13.28 -5.96
C THR A 169 15.13 -12.09 -6.65
N LYS A 170 15.93 -12.37 -7.68
CA LYS A 170 16.39 -11.37 -8.62
C LYS A 170 15.74 -11.62 -9.97
N ILE A 171 15.26 -10.56 -10.60
CA ILE A 171 14.80 -10.59 -11.99
C ILE A 171 15.74 -9.77 -12.86
N THR A 172 15.92 -10.20 -14.10
CA THR A 172 16.66 -9.40 -15.09
C THR A 172 15.70 -8.44 -15.79
N ILE A 173 16.05 -7.15 -15.86
CA ILE A 173 15.33 -6.13 -16.63
C ILE A 173 16.36 -5.38 -17.46
N ASN A 174 16.22 -5.37 -18.78
CA ASN A 174 17.21 -4.75 -19.69
C ASN A 174 18.67 -5.21 -19.46
N ASN A 175 18.88 -6.50 -19.17
CA ASN A 175 20.18 -7.10 -18.83
C ASN A 175 20.82 -6.56 -17.54
N GLN A 176 20.04 -5.95 -16.66
CA GLN A 176 20.46 -5.57 -15.31
C GLN A 176 19.70 -6.42 -14.30
N GLU A 177 20.37 -6.84 -13.23
CA GLU A 177 19.71 -7.50 -12.10
C GLU A 177 18.93 -6.48 -11.27
N TRP A 178 17.71 -6.84 -10.91
CA TRP A 178 16.89 -6.13 -9.95
C TRP A 178 16.43 -7.10 -8.87
N GLU A 179 16.67 -6.75 -7.62
CA GLU A 179 16.25 -7.53 -6.47
C GLU A 179 14.79 -7.24 -6.13
N ILE A 180 14.00 -8.30 -6.00
CA ILE A 180 12.68 -8.29 -5.41
C ILE A 180 12.83 -8.86 -4.01
N PHE A 181 12.32 -8.12 -3.02
CA PHE A 181 12.31 -8.58 -1.64
C PHE A 181 10.97 -8.28 -0.97
N PRO A 182 10.54 -9.11 0.00
CA PRO A 182 9.35 -8.85 0.78
C PRO A 182 9.59 -7.65 1.68
N SER A 183 8.66 -6.71 1.65
CA SER A 183 8.63 -5.50 2.45
C SER A 183 7.27 -5.36 3.14
N PRO A 184 6.88 -6.31 4.01
CA PRO A 184 5.57 -6.29 4.65
C PRO A 184 5.46 -5.14 5.66
N GLY A 185 4.23 -4.84 6.05
CA GLY A 185 3.91 -3.83 7.06
C GLY A 185 2.79 -2.92 6.63
N HIS A 186 2.87 -2.32 5.43
CA HIS A 186 1.72 -1.66 4.83
C HIS A 186 0.64 -2.67 4.43
N SER A 187 1.06 -3.73 3.74
CA SER A 187 0.26 -4.94 3.53
C SER A 187 1.19 -6.15 3.66
N SER A 188 0.64 -7.30 4.04
CA SER A 188 1.42 -8.52 4.27
C SER A 188 2.03 -9.12 3.00
N ASP A 189 1.47 -8.78 1.83
CA ASP A 189 1.88 -9.21 0.50
C ASP A 189 2.83 -8.23 -0.21
N HIS A 190 3.20 -7.11 0.44
CA HIS A 190 3.95 -6.04 -0.19
C HIS A 190 5.40 -6.40 -0.51
N ILE A 191 5.87 -6.02 -1.71
CA ILE A 191 7.25 -6.16 -2.17
C ILE A 191 7.87 -4.81 -2.55
N SER A 192 9.19 -4.77 -2.62
CA SER A 192 9.94 -3.66 -3.21
C SER A 192 10.90 -4.17 -4.27
N LEU A 193 11.20 -3.31 -5.23
CA LEU A 193 12.09 -3.63 -6.36
C LEU A 193 13.31 -2.70 -6.31
N TYR A 194 14.50 -3.26 -6.20
CA TYR A 194 15.73 -2.52 -5.97
C TYR A 194 16.81 -2.84 -7.00
N ASN A 195 17.48 -1.80 -7.51
CA ASN A 195 18.68 -1.95 -8.31
C ASN A 195 19.86 -1.38 -7.53
N GLU A 196 20.74 -2.28 -7.06
CA GLU A 196 21.91 -1.89 -6.28
C GLU A 196 22.91 -1.03 -7.06
N PRO A 197 23.36 -1.40 -8.28
CA PRO A 197 24.30 -0.57 -9.05
C PRO A 197 23.82 0.86 -9.28
N GLU A 198 22.55 1.03 -9.64
CA GLU A 198 21.93 2.34 -9.91
C GLU A 198 21.53 3.07 -8.61
N GLY A 199 21.34 2.35 -7.51
CA GLY A 199 20.89 2.91 -6.23
C GLY A 199 19.43 3.34 -6.23
N VAL A 200 18.58 2.69 -7.03
CA VAL A 200 17.18 3.05 -7.25
C VAL A 200 16.24 2.00 -6.63
N LEU A 201 15.33 2.46 -5.77
CA LEU A 201 14.30 1.64 -5.13
C LEU A 201 12.90 2.06 -5.57
N PHE A 202 12.09 1.13 -6.04
CA PHE A 202 10.63 1.29 -6.08
C PHE A 202 10.05 0.80 -4.75
N SER A 203 9.54 1.72 -3.94
CA SER A 203 9.13 1.43 -2.56
C SER A 203 7.65 1.06 -2.41
N GLY A 204 6.87 1.09 -3.49
CA GLY A 204 5.41 1.00 -3.42
C GLY A 204 4.88 2.01 -2.41
N ASP A 205 4.07 1.52 -1.48
CA ASP A 205 3.39 2.32 -0.46
C ASP A 205 4.14 2.41 0.87
N ASN A 206 5.25 1.69 1.05
CA ASN A 206 5.99 1.71 2.32
C ASN A 206 6.73 3.02 2.60
N ILE A 207 7.22 3.72 1.57
CA ILE A 207 7.91 5.00 1.74
C ILE A 207 7.28 5.99 0.79
N LEU A 208 6.61 7.01 1.33
CA LEU A 208 5.95 8.05 0.55
C LEU A 208 6.61 9.41 0.82
N ARG A 209 6.59 10.33 -0.16
CA ARG A 209 7.30 11.61 -0.06
C ARG A 209 6.76 12.54 1.03
N THR A 210 5.46 12.83 0.97
CA THR A 210 4.87 13.94 1.74
C THR A 210 4.07 13.43 2.93
N VAL A 211 3.29 12.37 2.72
CA VAL A 211 2.50 11.73 3.76
C VAL A 211 3.24 10.52 4.30
N THR A 212 2.89 10.06 5.50
CA THR A 212 3.32 8.73 5.93
C THR A 212 2.35 7.69 5.40
N THR A 213 2.87 6.50 5.13
CA THR A 213 2.10 5.31 4.78
C THR A 213 0.94 5.10 5.73
N TRP A 214 -0.23 4.85 5.16
CA TRP A 214 -1.39 4.46 5.95
C TRP A 214 -1.20 3.02 6.42
N LEU A 215 -1.43 2.77 7.71
CA LEU A 215 -1.39 1.44 8.30
C LEU A 215 -2.75 1.18 8.91
N GLY A 216 -3.41 0.11 8.49
CA GLY A 216 -4.72 -0.25 9.00
C GLY A 216 -5.03 -1.73 8.86
N PRO A 217 -5.94 -2.25 9.71
CA PRO A 217 -6.32 -3.65 9.65
C PRO A 217 -7.10 -3.97 8.35
N PRO A 218 -7.09 -5.24 7.90
CA PRO A 218 -6.54 -6.39 8.62
C PRO A 218 -5.05 -6.67 8.33
N ASN A 219 -4.51 -6.14 7.23
CA ASN A 219 -3.28 -6.66 6.64
C ASN A 219 -2.03 -5.80 6.88
N SER A 220 -2.15 -4.67 7.59
CA SER A 220 -0.99 -3.89 8.04
C SER A 220 -0.52 -4.33 9.42
N ASP A 221 0.79 -4.25 9.64
CA ASP A 221 1.46 -4.49 10.92
C ASP A 221 2.51 -3.39 11.16
N ILE A 222 2.46 -2.74 12.34
CA ILE A 222 3.34 -1.61 12.67
C ILE A 222 4.78 -2.07 12.90
N GLU A 223 4.98 -3.24 13.51
CA GLU A 223 6.30 -3.77 13.80
C GLU A 223 7.00 -4.25 12.53
N GLU A 224 6.29 -5.00 11.69
CA GLU A 224 6.79 -5.40 10.38
C GLU A 224 7.10 -4.18 9.52
N TYR A 225 6.22 -3.16 9.52
CA TYR A 225 6.49 -1.91 8.82
C TYR A 225 7.79 -1.26 9.32
N ILE A 226 7.97 -1.09 10.63
CA ILE A 226 9.20 -0.50 11.18
C ILE A 226 10.44 -1.35 10.81
N HIS A 227 10.32 -2.68 10.85
CA HIS A 227 11.39 -3.58 10.46
C HIS A 227 11.74 -3.45 8.98
N THR A 228 10.74 -3.41 8.09
CA THR A 228 10.87 -3.16 6.65
C THR A 228 11.56 -1.83 6.37
N ILE A 229 11.15 -0.74 7.03
CA ILE A 229 11.78 0.58 6.84
C ILE A 229 13.25 0.57 7.28
N LYS A 230 13.58 -0.14 8.37
CA LYS A 230 14.98 -0.32 8.81
C LYS A 230 15.80 -1.17 7.84
N ARG A 231 15.21 -2.21 7.24
CA ARG A 231 15.86 -3.01 6.18
C ARG A 231 16.14 -2.15 4.95
N ILE A 232 15.18 -1.36 4.50
CA ILE A 232 15.35 -0.43 3.36
C ILE A 232 16.46 0.59 3.67
N ARG A 233 16.51 1.13 4.88
CA ARG A 233 17.59 2.03 5.33
C ARG A 233 18.97 1.38 5.25
N ALA A 234 19.05 0.07 5.41
CA ALA A 234 20.30 -0.68 5.39
C ALA A 234 20.71 -1.12 3.97
N LEU A 235 19.90 -0.83 2.94
CA LEU A 235 20.28 -1.14 1.56
C LEU A 235 21.58 -0.41 1.19
N PRO A 236 22.56 -1.12 0.57
CA PRO A 236 23.77 -0.48 0.06
C PRO A 236 23.40 0.56 -0.99
N ASN A 237 24.23 1.58 -1.24
CA ASN A 237 24.10 2.50 -2.38
C ASN A 237 22.71 3.14 -2.64
N LEU A 238 21.81 3.21 -1.65
CA LEU A 238 20.47 3.78 -1.84
C LEU A 238 20.55 5.30 -2.08
N LYS A 239 20.16 5.73 -3.27
CA LYS A 239 20.26 7.13 -3.75
C LYS A 239 18.92 7.74 -4.09
N LEU A 240 17.99 6.93 -4.61
CA LEU A 240 16.69 7.39 -5.10
C LEU A 240 15.61 6.39 -4.70
N ILE A 241 14.55 6.90 -4.06
CA ILE A 241 13.32 6.13 -3.84
C ILE A 241 12.24 6.67 -4.78
N LEU A 242 11.51 5.75 -5.42
CA LEU A 242 10.43 5.99 -6.36
C LEU A 242 9.13 5.45 -5.74
N PRO A 243 8.35 6.30 -5.07
CA PRO A 243 7.16 5.88 -4.33
C PRO A 243 5.94 5.76 -5.23
N ALA A 244 4.99 4.90 -4.88
CA ALA A 244 3.71 4.81 -5.61
C ALA A 244 2.84 6.07 -5.45
N HIS A 245 3.09 6.90 -4.43
CA HIS A 245 2.46 8.22 -4.30
C HIS A 245 3.47 9.33 -4.00
N GLY A 246 3.25 10.47 -4.65
CA GLY A 246 4.07 11.68 -4.46
C GLY A 246 5.16 11.86 -5.51
N SER A 247 6.23 12.57 -5.15
CA SER A 247 7.27 13.02 -6.08
C SER A 247 8.63 12.52 -5.64
N PRO A 248 9.53 11.97 -6.49
CA PRO A 248 10.94 11.65 -6.15
C PRO A 248 11.13 10.88 -4.83
N ILE A 249 12.33 10.54 -4.38
CA ILE A 249 12.90 10.89 -3.06
C ILE A 249 14.41 10.81 -3.24
N THR A 250 15.06 11.98 -3.29
CA THR A 250 16.49 12.14 -3.58
C THR A 250 17.34 12.23 -2.31
N GLN A 251 16.70 12.30 -1.13
CA GLN A 251 17.35 12.23 0.19
C GLN A 251 16.72 11.05 0.95
N PRO A 252 17.04 9.80 0.55
CA PRO A 252 16.33 8.61 1.03
C PRO A 252 16.50 8.41 2.55
N TYR A 253 17.74 8.54 3.06
CA TYR A 253 18.02 8.33 4.48
C TYR A 253 17.31 9.35 5.38
N GLU A 254 17.35 10.64 5.02
CA GLU A 254 16.63 11.69 5.75
C GLU A 254 15.13 11.37 5.82
N ARG A 255 14.52 11.02 4.68
CA ARG A 255 13.10 10.68 4.64
C ARG A 255 12.76 9.43 5.47
N ILE A 256 13.63 8.43 5.48
CA ILE A 256 13.45 7.23 6.28
C ILE A 256 13.49 7.57 7.78
N GLU A 257 14.44 8.39 8.21
CA GLU A 257 14.51 8.83 9.62
C GLU A 257 13.28 9.64 10.03
N GLU A 258 12.80 10.56 9.18
CA GLU A 258 11.54 11.28 9.41
C GLU A 258 10.35 10.33 9.63
N ILE A 259 10.24 9.28 8.81
CA ILE A 259 9.17 8.28 8.91
C ILE A 259 9.28 7.51 10.23
N LEU A 260 10.48 7.06 10.59
CA LEU A 260 10.73 6.30 11.82
C LEU A 260 10.43 7.14 13.07
N GLU A 261 10.93 8.38 13.13
CA GLU A 261 10.67 9.27 14.26
C GLU A 261 9.20 9.68 14.32
N HIS A 262 8.55 9.92 13.19
CA HIS A 262 7.12 10.18 13.17
C HIS A 262 6.31 9.00 13.74
N ARG A 263 6.60 7.75 13.32
CA ARG A 263 5.90 6.56 13.85
C ARG A 263 6.13 6.35 15.34
N LYS A 264 7.38 6.54 15.80
CA LYS A 264 7.74 6.51 17.22
C LYS A 264 6.96 7.57 18.01
N HIS A 265 6.93 8.81 17.53
CA HIS A 265 6.18 9.89 18.16
C HIS A 265 4.67 9.59 18.23
N ARG A 266 4.05 9.14 17.12
CA ARG A 266 2.62 8.77 17.11
C ARG A 266 2.30 7.65 18.09
N THR A 267 3.15 6.63 18.17
CA THR A 267 3.01 5.53 19.14
C THR A 267 3.06 6.04 20.57
N GLN A 268 4.04 6.90 20.88
CA GLN A 268 4.16 7.51 22.21
C GLN A 268 2.98 8.40 22.56
N GLN A 269 2.39 9.12 21.58
CA GLN A 269 1.19 9.91 21.81
C GLN A 269 0.02 9.04 22.26
N VAL A 270 -0.24 7.91 21.58
CA VAL A 270 -1.30 6.96 21.97
C VAL A 270 -1.04 6.40 23.37
N LEU A 271 0.20 5.95 23.64
CA LEU A 271 0.56 5.42 24.95
C LEU A 271 0.35 6.44 26.08
N LYS A 272 0.76 7.71 25.87
CA LYS A 272 0.55 8.79 26.85
C LYS A 272 -0.93 9.07 27.09
N ILE A 273 -1.76 8.98 26.05
CA ILE A 273 -3.21 9.14 26.20
C ILE A 273 -3.78 8.01 27.07
N VAL A 274 -3.40 6.76 26.84
CA VAL A 274 -3.83 5.62 27.69
C VAL A 274 -3.37 5.82 29.15
N GLN A 275 -2.13 6.28 29.35
CA GLN A 275 -1.59 6.56 30.69
C GLN A 275 -2.35 7.64 31.45
N LYS A 276 -2.78 8.71 30.78
CA LYS A 276 -3.56 9.80 31.41
C LYS A 276 -4.96 9.36 31.85
N HIS A 277 -5.50 8.28 31.30
CA HIS A 277 -6.85 7.78 31.59
C HIS A 277 -6.80 6.47 32.40
N SER A 278 -5.78 6.28 33.24
CA SER A 278 -5.54 5.06 34.03
C SER A 278 -6.73 4.65 34.92
N ASN A 279 -7.45 5.61 35.49
CA ASN A 279 -8.51 5.35 36.48
C ASN A 279 -9.78 4.71 35.86
N HIS A 280 -10.14 5.10 34.64
CA HIS A 280 -11.39 4.65 34.01
C HIS A 280 -11.19 3.90 32.69
N GLY A 281 -9.98 3.97 32.11
CA GLY A 281 -9.61 3.40 30.82
C GLY A 281 -10.22 4.18 29.66
N ILE A 282 -9.67 3.99 28.47
CA ILE A 282 -10.05 4.76 27.27
C ILE A 282 -10.34 3.86 26.07
N THR A 283 -11.32 4.25 25.26
CA THR A 283 -11.71 3.57 24.01
C THR A 283 -10.89 4.08 22.82
N PRO A 284 -10.79 3.31 21.72
CA PRO A 284 -10.17 3.79 20.47
C PRO A 284 -10.81 5.08 19.95
N GLU A 285 -12.14 5.18 20.04
CA GLU A 285 -12.92 6.32 19.55
C GLU A 285 -12.59 7.61 20.33
N GLU A 286 -12.51 7.55 21.66
CA GLU A 286 -12.06 8.68 22.50
C GLU A 286 -10.61 9.10 22.18
N ILE A 287 -9.70 8.14 21.93
CA ILE A 287 -8.32 8.46 21.53
C ILE A 287 -8.31 9.23 20.19
N ILE A 288 -9.14 8.83 19.23
CA ILE A 288 -9.24 9.50 17.92
C ILE A 288 -9.78 10.92 18.10
N GLU A 289 -10.83 11.11 18.91
CA GLU A 289 -11.39 12.43 19.21
C GLU A 289 -10.36 13.38 19.85
N ILE A 290 -9.52 12.87 20.76
CA ILE A 290 -8.43 13.63 21.39
C ILE A 290 -7.35 13.99 20.36
N LEU A 291 -6.98 13.06 19.48
CA LEU A 291 -5.90 13.28 18.50
C LEU A 291 -6.32 14.14 17.30
N TYR A 292 -7.61 14.19 16.98
CA TYR A 292 -8.15 14.76 15.75
C TYR A 292 -9.34 15.71 16.00
N THR A 293 -9.34 16.41 17.13
CA THR A 293 -10.45 17.23 17.66
C THR A 293 -11.04 18.24 16.66
N SER A 294 -10.27 18.72 15.68
CA SER A 294 -10.70 19.70 14.67
C SER A 294 -10.87 19.14 13.24
N GLN A 295 -10.85 17.82 13.06
CA GLN A 295 -10.88 17.20 11.72
C GLN A 295 -12.22 16.54 11.40
N GLY A 296 -12.61 16.51 10.12
CA GLY A 296 -13.90 15.96 9.68
C GLY A 296 -14.00 14.43 9.79
N ARG A 297 -15.24 13.90 9.74
CA ARG A 297 -15.57 12.46 9.89
C ARG A 297 -14.78 11.50 8.98
N MET A 298 -14.36 11.94 7.79
CA MET A 298 -13.53 11.11 6.89
C MET A 298 -12.15 10.82 7.50
N MET A 299 -11.54 11.81 8.16
CA MET A 299 -10.23 11.62 8.82
C MET A 299 -10.35 10.62 9.97
N TYR A 300 -11.49 10.56 10.66
CA TYR A 300 -11.71 9.63 11.77
C TYR A 300 -11.61 8.17 11.30
N GLY A 301 -12.17 7.83 10.14
CA GLY A 301 -12.07 6.48 9.58
C GLY A 301 -10.63 6.09 9.23
N VAL A 302 -9.89 7.00 8.58
CA VAL A 302 -8.47 6.82 8.24
C VAL A 302 -7.61 6.72 9.50
N ALA A 303 -7.88 7.56 10.49
CA ALA A 303 -7.19 7.58 11.78
C ALA A 303 -7.43 6.32 12.60
N ARG A 304 -8.65 5.77 12.55
CA ARG A 304 -9.02 4.59 13.33
C ARG A 304 -8.13 3.39 13.05
N GLY A 305 -7.76 3.18 11.79
CA GLY A 305 -6.92 2.05 11.38
C GLY A 305 -5.59 2.00 12.15
N TRP A 306 -4.82 3.08 12.10
CA TRP A 306 -3.50 3.11 12.73
C TRP A 306 -3.59 3.19 14.26
N VAL A 307 -4.62 3.84 14.83
CA VAL A 307 -4.83 3.88 16.29
C VAL A 307 -5.09 2.46 16.82
N VAL A 308 -5.99 1.72 16.18
CA VAL A 308 -6.31 0.34 16.58
C VAL A 308 -5.08 -0.56 16.49
N LEU A 309 -4.30 -0.48 15.39
CA LEU A 309 -3.05 -1.24 15.27
C LEU A 309 -2.02 -0.84 16.33
N THR A 310 -1.93 0.44 16.67
CA THR A 310 -1.02 0.92 17.72
C THR A 310 -1.40 0.33 19.08
N LEU A 311 -2.69 0.30 19.39
CA LEU A 311 -3.19 -0.30 20.63
C LEU A 311 -2.94 -1.80 20.68
N GLN A 312 -3.18 -2.50 19.58
CA GLN A 312 -2.86 -3.93 19.43
C GLN A 312 -1.37 -4.20 19.71
N MET A 313 -0.48 -3.52 19.00
CA MET A 313 0.97 -3.64 19.21
C MET A 313 1.37 -3.34 20.66
N LEU A 314 0.78 -2.31 21.29
CA LEU A 314 1.10 -1.96 22.68
C LEU A 314 0.61 -3.04 23.68
N VAL A 315 -0.51 -3.72 23.40
CA VAL A 315 -0.99 -4.87 24.17
C VAL A 315 -0.04 -6.06 24.01
N GLU A 316 0.33 -6.39 22.77
CA GLU A 316 1.25 -7.50 22.47
C GLU A 316 2.62 -7.30 23.13
N LYS A 317 3.09 -6.05 23.24
CA LYS A 317 4.31 -5.69 23.98
C LYS A 317 4.15 -5.61 25.50
N GLY A 318 2.98 -5.91 26.04
CA GLY A 318 2.70 -5.79 27.48
C GLY A 318 2.83 -4.37 28.03
N ARG A 319 2.69 -3.34 27.19
CA ARG A 319 2.80 -1.92 27.59
C ARG A 319 1.49 -1.34 28.08
N ILE A 320 0.38 -1.92 27.62
CA ILE A 320 -0.98 -1.62 28.05
C ILE A 320 -1.76 -2.94 28.16
N LYS A 321 -2.90 -2.92 28.85
CA LYS A 321 -3.87 -4.01 28.91
C LYS A 321 -5.25 -3.52 28.51
N TYR A 322 -6.18 -4.43 28.27
CA TYR A 322 -7.55 -4.09 27.92
C TYR A 322 -8.56 -4.86 28.77
N LEU A 323 -9.75 -4.28 28.93
CA LEU A 323 -10.90 -4.93 29.55
C LEU A 323 -12.10 -4.80 28.63
N ILE A 324 -12.77 -5.93 28.39
CA ILE A 324 -14.04 -5.97 27.65
C ILE A 324 -15.16 -5.65 28.63
N LYS A 325 -15.91 -4.58 28.38
CA LYS A 325 -17.11 -4.19 29.13
C LYS A 325 -18.34 -4.29 28.22
N ASN A 326 -19.54 -4.18 28.80
CA ASN A 326 -20.80 -4.27 28.04
C ASN A 326 -20.90 -3.19 26.94
N GLU A 327 -20.27 -2.02 27.15
CA GLU A 327 -20.29 -0.86 26.25
C GLU A 327 -19.12 -0.83 25.24
N GLY A 328 -18.23 -1.82 25.24
CA GLY A 328 -17.05 -1.86 24.37
C GLY A 328 -15.77 -2.19 25.12
N VAL A 329 -14.61 -1.94 24.49
CA VAL A 329 -13.31 -2.25 25.09
C VAL A 329 -12.58 -1.00 25.52
N LYS A 330 -12.04 -1.03 26.73
CA LYS A 330 -11.23 0.04 27.30
C LYS A 330 -9.80 -0.43 27.53
N PHE A 331 -8.86 0.46 27.24
CA PHE A 331 -7.43 0.25 27.42
C PHE A 331 -6.94 0.97 28.68
N TYR A 332 -6.01 0.32 29.37
CA TYR A 332 -5.42 0.74 30.63
C TYR A 332 -3.90 0.57 30.56
N PRO A 333 -3.10 1.32 31.34
CA PRO A 333 -1.70 0.99 31.56
C PRO A 333 -1.52 -0.45 32.05
N ALA A 334 -0.39 -1.07 31.69
CA ALA A 334 -0.05 -2.43 32.12
C ALA A 334 -0.13 -2.58 33.65
#